data_AF-A0AA39RGB8-F1
#
_entry.id   AF-A0AA39RGB8-F1
#
_cell.length_a   1.000
_cell.length_b   1.000
_cell.length_c   1.000
_cell.angle_alpha   90.00
_cell.angle_beta   90.00
_cell.angle_gamma   90.00
#
_symmetry.space_group_name_H-M   'P 1'
#
loop_
_entity.id
_entity.type
_entity.pdbx_description
1 polymer ?
#
loop_
_entity_poly.entity_id
_entity_poly.type
_entity_poly.pdbx_seq_one_letter_code
_entity_poly.pdbx_strand_id
1 'polypeptide(L)'
;MNNAARSYRETQYDRHMEKLYKLHKGAYDYAINAGPHKWSRVHCPQRRERNLDFTSLCADYYKRETLIDAYSVPIMPVGHPSSWVVPSDIATRVVLNPKTKRQSGHPMEGRHPSFSERTTTQSCRRCGQP
;
A
#
# COMPACT_ATOMS: atom_id res chain seq x y z
N MET A 1 -5.79 27.91 0.50
CA MET A 1 -7.06 27.80 -0.27
C MET A 1 -6.90 26.67 -1.27
N ASN A 2 -7.74 25.63 -1.15
CA ASN A 2 -7.61 24.37 -1.89
C ASN A 2 -7.93 24.56 -3.37
N ASN A 3 -6.93 24.46 -4.26
CA ASN A 3 -7.17 24.25 -5.68
C ASN A 3 -7.57 22.79 -5.92
N ALA A 4 -8.81 22.46 -5.58
CA ALA A 4 -9.43 21.24 -6.10
C ALA A 4 -9.48 21.36 -7.63
N ALA A 5 -8.85 20.42 -8.34
CA ALA A 5 -8.88 20.36 -9.80
C ALA A 5 -10.34 20.47 -10.26
N ARG A 6 -10.66 21.54 -11.01
CA ARG A 6 -12.02 21.82 -11.49
C ARG A 6 -12.55 20.59 -12.23
N SER A 7 -13.63 19.99 -11.73
CA SER A 7 -14.33 18.93 -12.46
C SER A 7 -14.81 19.48 -13.80
N TYR A 8 -14.56 18.76 -14.89
CA TYR A 8 -15.02 19.14 -16.23
C TYR A 8 -16.55 19.30 -16.26
N ARG A 9 -17.04 20.29 -17.01
CA ARG A 9 -18.46 20.40 -17.39
C ARG A 9 -18.76 19.44 -18.54
N GLU A 10 -19.99 18.98 -18.68
CA GLU A 10 -20.43 18.07 -19.76
C GLU A 10 -20.05 18.62 -21.16
N THR A 11 -20.29 19.90 -21.40
CA THR A 11 -19.90 20.57 -22.65
C THR A 11 -18.40 20.58 -22.93
N GLN A 12 -17.56 20.55 -21.88
CA GLN A 12 -16.11 20.43 -22.06
C GLN A 12 -15.73 19.02 -22.47
N TYR A 13 -16.37 18.01 -21.88
CA TYR A 13 -16.18 16.61 -22.24
C TYR A 13 -16.55 16.35 -23.70
N ASP A 14 -17.72 16.82 -24.15
CA ASP A 14 -18.17 16.65 -25.54
C ASP A 14 -17.17 17.25 -26.53
N ARG A 15 -16.71 18.47 -26.24
CA ARG A 15 -15.68 19.14 -27.05
C ARG A 15 -14.37 18.36 -27.10
N HIS A 16 -13.98 17.69 -26.02
CA HIS A 16 -12.77 16.86 -26.00
C HIS A 16 -12.96 15.57 -26.79
N MET A 17 -14.12 14.92 -26.69
CA MET A 17 -14.45 13.71 -27.44
C MET A 17 -14.58 13.98 -28.94
N GLU A 18 -15.16 15.12 -29.32
CA GLU A 18 -15.23 15.53 -30.74
C GLU A 18 -13.83 15.78 -31.31
N LYS A 19 -12.93 16.42 -30.54
CA LYS A 19 -11.53 16.57 -30.93
C LYS A 19 -10.82 15.22 -31.10
N LEU A 20 -11.07 14.28 -30.19
CA LEU A 20 -10.49 12.94 -30.26
C LEU A 20 -11.00 12.17 -31.49
N TYR A 21 -12.29 12.28 -31.79
CA TYR A 21 -12.89 11.67 -32.99
C TYR A 21 -12.25 12.18 -34.27
N LYS A 22 -12.08 13.51 -34.37
CA LYS A 22 -11.43 14.16 -35.53
C LYS A 22 -9.95 13.78 -35.65
N LEU A 23 -9.26 13.56 -34.54
CA LEU A 23 -7.83 13.23 -34.53
C LEU A 23 -7.58 11.75 -34.84
N HIS A 24 -8.32 10.83 -34.18
CA HIS A 24 -8.11 9.40 -34.31
C HIS A 24 -9.38 8.62 -33.96
N LYS A 25 -10.14 8.24 -35.00
CA LYS A 25 -11.41 7.52 -34.87
C LYS A 25 -11.31 6.25 -34.01
N GLY A 26 -10.26 5.43 -34.19
CA GLY A 26 -10.11 4.20 -33.42
C GLY A 26 -9.90 4.41 -31.91
N ALA A 27 -9.32 5.56 -31.52
CA ALA A 27 -9.14 5.90 -30.11
C ALA A 27 -10.46 6.39 -29.49
N TYR A 28 -11.25 7.14 -30.27
CA TYR A 28 -12.61 7.49 -29.91
C TYR A 28 -13.50 6.25 -29.76
N ASP A 29 -13.49 5.34 -30.74
CA ASP A 29 -14.28 4.12 -30.72
C ASP A 29 -13.92 3.26 -29.49
N TYR A 30 -12.63 3.10 -29.20
CA TYR A 30 -12.17 2.42 -27.99
C TYR A 30 -12.67 3.10 -26.71
N ALA A 31 -12.54 4.42 -26.60
CA ALA A 31 -12.97 5.16 -25.42
C ALA A 31 -14.48 4.97 -25.17
N ILE A 32 -15.32 5.16 -26.20
CA ILE A 32 -16.76 4.96 -26.13
C ILE A 32 -17.11 3.52 -25.74
N ASN A 33 -16.51 2.52 -26.39
CA ASN A 33 -16.78 1.11 -26.13
C ASN A 33 -16.30 0.66 -24.74
N ALA A 34 -15.18 1.19 -24.25
CA ALA A 34 -14.71 0.92 -22.89
C ALA A 34 -15.72 1.41 -21.83
N GLY A 35 -16.57 2.38 -22.20
CA GLY A 35 -17.61 2.95 -21.36
C GLY A 35 -17.14 4.24 -20.68
N PRO A 36 -17.78 5.39 -20.92
CA PRO A 36 -17.40 6.68 -20.33
C PRO A 36 -17.26 6.65 -18.81
N HIS A 37 -18.04 5.84 -18.11
CA HIS A 37 -17.96 5.70 -16.65
C HIS A 37 -16.58 5.27 -16.13
N LYS A 38 -15.71 4.66 -16.95
CA LYS A 38 -14.37 4.22 -16.56
C LYS A 38 -13.32 5.34 -16.56
N TRP A 39 -13.52 6.39 -17.36
CA TRP A 39 -12.50 7.41 -17.63
C TRP A 39 -13.06 8.85 -17.65
N SER A 40 -14.33 9.02 -18.02
CA SER A 40 -15.07 10.27 -17.88
C SER A 40 -15.57 10.45 -16.45
N ARG A 41 -15.04 11.47 -15.78
CA ARG A 41 -15.50 11.86 -14.44
C ARG A 41 -16.94 12.39 -14.43
N VAL A 42 -17.43 12.91 -15.57
CA VAL A 42 -18.82 13.39 -15.71
C VAL A 42 -19.82 12.23 -15.65
N HIS A 43 -19.46 11.06 -16.18
CA HIS A 43 -20.32 9.88 -16.26
C HIS A 43 -19.94 8.78 -15.26
N CYS A 44 -19.19 9.10 -14.20
CA CYS A 44 -18.85 8.15 -13.14
C CYS A 44 -19.83 8.34 -11.97
N PRO A 45 -20.97 7.62 -11.91
CA PRO A 45 -22.00 7.83 -10.90
C PRO A 45 -21.50 7.56 -9.47
N GLN A 46 -20.42 6.79 -9.31
CA GLN A 46 -19.91 6.36 -8.00
C GLN A 46 -18.84 7.27 -7.35
N ARG A 47 -18.45 8.42 -7.94
CA ARG A 47 -17.27 9.16 -7.46
C ARG A 47 -17.47 10.59 -6.98
N ARG A 48 -18.69 10.95 -6.58
CA ARG A 48 -18.94 12.05 -5.63
C ARG A 48 -19.34 11.55 -4.25
N GLU A 49 -19.90 10.36 -4.15
CA GLU A 49 -20.25 9.74 -2.89
C GLU A 49 -19.53 8.41 -2.79
N ARG A 50 -18.37 8.45 -2.17
CA ARG A 50 -17.96 7.55 -1.10
C ARG A 50 -16.56 8.01 -0.73
N ASN A 51 -16.43 8.44 0.53
CA ASN A 51 -15.19 8.29 1.27
C ASN A 51 -14.86 6.79 1.24
N LEU A 52 -14.35 6.28 0.11
CA LEU A 52 -13.75 4.97 0.02
C LEU A 52 -12.49 5.11 0.85
N ASP A 53 -12.63 4.74 2.11
CA ASP A 53 -11.51 4.65 3.00
C ASP A 53 -10.52 3.67 2.38
N PHE A 54 -9.26 4.09 2.22
CA PHE A 54 -8.24 3.25 1.61
C PHE A 54 -8.13 1.92 2.36
N THR A 55 -8.32 1.96 3.67
CA THR A 55 -8.43 0.79 4.53
C THR A 55 -9.57 -0.15 4.13
N SER A 56 -10.74 0.36 3.71
CA SER A 56 -11.86 -0.48 3.24
C SER A 56 -11.57 -1.21 1.93
N LEU A 57 -10.78 -0.60 1.04
CA LEU A 57 -10.40 -1.22 -0.24
C LEU A 57 -9.35 -2.31 -0.08
N CYS A 58 -8.48 -2.17 0.94
CA CYS A 58 -7.38 -3.10 1.18
C CYS A 58 -7.65 -4.08 2.33
N ALA A 59 -8.72 -3.90 3.12
CA ALA A 59 -9.00 -4.71 4.31
C ALA A 59 -9.05 -6.21 3.99
N ASP A 60 -9.62 -6.58 2.84
CA ASP A 60 -9.74 -7.98 2.42
C ASP A 60 -8.39 -8.66 2.15
N TYR A 61 -7.37 -7.91 1.72
CA TYR A 61 -6.01 -8.44 1.51
C TYR A 61 -5.31 -8.83 2.81
N TYR A 62 -5.67 -8.16 3.90
CA TYR A 62 -5.07 -8.39 5.22
C TYR A 62 -5.92 -9.31 6.11
N LYS A 63 -6.98 -9.93 5.57
CA LYS A 63 -7.70 -11.01 6.27
C LYS A 63 -6.77 -12.21 6.44
N ARG A 64 -6.90 -12.88 7.59
CA ARG A 64 -6.12 -14.09 7.92
C ARG A 64 -6.21 -15.14 6.81
N GLU A 65 -7.39 -15.40 6.30
CA GLU A 65 -7.66 -16.38 5.24
C GLU A 65 -6.89 -16.04 3.97
N THR A 66 -7.00 -14.79 3.50
CA THR A 66 -6.29 -14.30 2.32
C THR A 66 -4.77 -14.40 2.47
N LEU A 67 -4.23 -14.11 3.66
CA LEU A 67 -2.81 -14.25 3.94
C LEU A 67 -2.40 -15.72 3.97
N ILE A 68 -3.17 -16.61 4.61
CA ILE A 68 -2.91 -18.05 4.59
C ILE A 68 -2.88 -18.56 3.16
N ASP A 69 -3.85 -18.18 2.33
CA ASP A 69 -3.92 -18.60 0.93
C ASP A 69 -2.76 -18.05 0.10
N ALA A 70 -2.43 -16.76 0.24
CA ALA A 70 -1.33 -16.13 -0.47
C ALA A 70 0.03 -16.78 -0.16
N TYR A 71 0.21 -17.26 1.07
CA TYR A 71 1.43 -17.94 1.53
C TYR A 71 1.28 -19.48 1.61
N SER A 72 0.15 -20.04 1.17
CA SER A 72 -0.12 -21.49 1.24
C SER A 72 0.79 -22.28 0.32
N VAL A 73 1.20 -21.66 -0.79
CA VAL A 73 2.17 -22.23 -1.72
C VAL A 73 3.58 -21.87 -1.25
N PRO A 74 4.43 -22.84 -0.90
CA PRO A 74 5.81 -22.55 -0.58
C PRO A 74 6.51 -22.05 -1.86
N ILE A 75 6.81 -20.76 -1.92
CA ILE A 75 7.59 -20.15 -3.02
C ILE A 75 8.95 -20.84 -3.15
N MET A 76 9.48 -21.33 -2.03
CA MET A 76 10.67 -22.19 -1.94
C MET A 76 10.46 -23.17 -0.77
N PRO A 77 10.03 -24.42 -0.99
CA PRO A 77 9.94 -25.38 0.09
C PRO A 77 11.34 -25.68 0.59
N VAL A 78 11.68 -25.20 1.78
CA VAL A 78 12.87 -25.65 2.49
C VAL A 78 12.62 -27.11 2.86
N GLY A 79 13.42 -28.03 2.30
CA GLY A 79 13.26 -29.47 2.54
C GLY A 79 13.36 -29.83 4.02
N HIS A 80 13.01 -31.07 4.38
CA HIS A 80 13.17 -31.54 5.75
C HIS A 80 14.66 -31.49 6.17
N PRO A 81 15.01 -31.10 7.41
CA PRO A 81 16.41 -30.98 7.84
C PRO A 81 17.27 -32.24 7.61
N SER A 82 16.66 -33.43 7.63
CA SER A 82 17.35 -34.69 7.33
C SER A 82 17.79 -34.85 5.87
N SER A 83 17.21 -34.09 4.94
CA SER A 83 17.61 -34.10 3.53
C SER A 83 18.69 -33.06 3.23
N TRP A 84 19.12 -32.27 4.22
CA TRP A 84 20.12 -31.23 4.01
C TRP A 84 21.52 -31.85 4.05
N VAL A 85 22.26 -31.69 2.96
CA VAL A 85 23.69 -32.00 2.93
C VAL A 85 24.42 -30.81 3.55
N VAL A 86 25.01 -31.00 4.73
CA VAL A 86 25.86 -30.00 5.39
C VAL A 86 27.32 -30.32 5.08
N PRO A 87 28.01 -29.52 4.24
CA PRO A 87 29.43 -29.69 3.97
C PRO A 87 30.29 -29.67 5.24
N SER A 88 31.38 -30.45 5.25
CA SER A 88 32.24 -30.60 6.42
C SER A 88 32.83 -29.27 6.92
N ASP A 89 33.17 -28.34 6.01
CA ASP A 89 33.69 -27.02 6.36
C ASP A 89 32.68 -26.15 7.11
N ILE A 90 31.38 -26.34 6.84
CA ILE A 90 30.29 -25.66 7.54
C ILE A 90 30.02 -26.32 8.89
N ALA A 91 29.98 -27.66 8.93
CA ALA A 91 29.74 -28.41 10.16
C ALA A 91 30.79 -28.11 11.25
N THR A 92 32.04 -27.80 10.86
CA THR A 92 33.11 -27.44 11.80
C THR A 92 33.10 -25.97 12.25
N ARG A 93 32.34 -25.08 11.60
CA ARG A 93 32.30 -23.66 11.97
C ARG A 93 31.47 -23.45 13.23
N VAL A 94 32.13 -23.13 14.33
CA VAL A 94 31.46 -22.65 15.55
C VAL A 94 31.06 -21.18 15.35
N VAL A 95 29.79 -20.93 15.07
CA VAL A 95 29.25 -19.57 15.00
C VAL A 95 28.96 -19.09 16.42
N LEU A 96 29.83 -18.23 16.94
CA LEU A 96 29.61 -17.56 18.21
C LEU A 96 28.64 -16.39 18.02
N ASN A 97 27.80 -16.15 19.03
CA ASN A 97 26.97 -14.96 19.06
C ASN A 97 27.87 -13.71 18.96
N PRO A 98 27.48 -12.70 18.16
CA PRO A 98 28.23 -11.45 18.13
C PRO A 98 28.29 -10.86 19.54
N LYS A 99 29.49 -10.56 20.03
CA LYS A 99 29.70 -9.96 21.36
C LYS A 99 29.31 -8.48 21.43
N THR A 100 28.88 -7.91 20.32
CA THR A 100 28.48 -6.51 20.26
C THR A 100 27.06 -6.35 20.78
N LYS A 101 26.88 -5.42 21.73
CA LYS A 101 25.54 -4.90 21.99
C LYS A 101 25.13 -4.11 20.74
N ARG A 102 23.93 -4.36 20.22
CA ARG A 102 23.31 -3.41 19.27
C ARG A 102 23.33 -2.06 19.96
N GLN A 103 23.83 -1.02 19.29
CA GLN A 103 23.60 0.34 19.77
C GLN A 103 22.08 0.51 19.89
N SER A 104 21.65 1.18 20.96
CA SER A 104 20.29 1.67 21.05
C SER A 104 19.97 2.37 19.72
N GLY A 105 18.81 2.09 19.13
CA GLY A 105 18.41 2.69 17.87
C GLY A 105 18.37 4.23 17.94
N HIS A 106 17.94 4.85 16.84
CA HIS A 106 17.83 6.29 16.60
C HIS A 106 17.96 7.20 17.85
N PRO A 107 18.97 8.09 17.92
CA PRO A 107 19.03 9.12 18.94
C PRO A 107 17.71 9.91 18.96
N MET A 108 17.01 9.96 20.10
CA MET A 108 15.75 10.73 20.22
C MET A 108 15.95 12.23 20.03
N GLU A 109 17.19 12.69 20.10
CA GLU A 109 17.55 14.10 20.02
C GLU A 109 17.27 14.64 18.61
N GLY A 110 16.36 15.62 18.54
CA GLY A 110 15.95 16.24 17.27
C GLY A 110 14.83 15.51 16.51
N ARG A 111 14.12 14.55 17.12
CA ARG A 111 12.94 13.96 16.47
C ARG A 111 11.85 15.01 16.28
N HIS A 112 11.48 15.28 15.03
CA HIS A 112 10.28 16.04 14.68
C HIS A 112 9.05 15.12 14.69
N PRO A 113 8.06 15.35 15.57
CA PRO A 113 6.84 14.56 15.59
C PRO A 113 6.05 14.72 14.29
N SER A 114 5.44 13.65 13.81
CA SER A 114 4.50 13.74 12.68
C SER A 114 3.18 14.38 13.11
N PHE A 115 2.42 14.94 12.16
CA PHE A 115 1.17 15.67 12.46
C PHE A 115 0.11 14.85 13.23
N SER A 116 0.15 13.51 13.13
CA SER A 116 -0.77 12.61 13.83
C SER A 116 -0.20 12.00 15.11
N GLU A 117 1.06 12.27 15.47
CA GLU A 117 1.64 11.83 16.73
C GLU A 117 1.04 12.63 17.89
N ARG A 118 0.09 12.01 18.59
CA ARG A 118 -0.37 12.51 19.88
C ARG A 118 0.69 12.14 20.92
N THR A 119 1.31 13.13 21.54
CA THR A 119 2.09 12.93 22.76
C THR A 119 1.16 12.35 23.82
N THR A 120 1.20 11.03 23.98
CA THR A 120 0.48 10.36 25.05
C THR A 120 1.37 10.41 26.28
N THR A 121 0.98 11.17 27.30
CA THR A 121 1.63 11.12 28.61
C THR A 121 1.36 9.73 29.18
N GLN A 122 2.30 8.81 28.99
CA GLN A 122 2.20 7.45 29.49
C GLN A 122 2.58 7.46 30.95
N SER A 123 1.58 7.38 31.83
CA SER A 123 1.85 7.29 33.25
C SER A 123 2.53 5.95 33.60
N CYS A 124 3.39 6.00 34.60
CA CYS A 124 4.10 4.82 35.07
C CYS A 124 3.11 3.76 35.57
N ARG A 125 3.15 2.55 35.00
CA ARG A 125 2.23 1.45 35.39
C ARG A 125 2.36 1.00 36.86
N ARG A 126 3.42 1.38 37.56
CA ARG A 126 3.67 1.01 38.95
C ARG A 126 3.28 2.10 39.95
N CYS A 127 3.44 3.38 39.62
CA CYS A 127 3.13 4.50 40.54
C CYS A 127 2.04 5.47 40.03
N GLY A 128 1.54 5.29 38.81
CA GLY A 128 0.41 6.03 38.25
C GLY A 128 0.67 7.50 37.91
N GLN A 129 1.88 8.01 38.17
CA GLN A 129 2.23 9.38 37.83
C GLN A 129 2.53 9.53 36.34
N PRO A 130 2.12 10.66 35.72
CA PRO A 130 2.37 10.95 34.31
C PRO A 130 3.85 10.91 33.93
#